data_AF-A0A847HRB3-F1
#
_entry.id   AF-A0A847HRB3-F1
#
_cell.length_a   1.000
_cell.length_b   1.000
_cell.length_c   1.000
_cell.angle_alpha   90.00
_cell.angle_beta   90.00
_cell.angle_gamma   90.00
#
_symmetry.space_group_name_H-M   'P 1'
#
loop_
_entity.id
_entity.type
_entity.pdbx_description
1 polymer ?
#
loop_
_entity_poly.entity_id
_entity_poly.type
_entity_poly.pdbx_seq_one_letter_code
_entity_poly.pdbx_strand_id
1 'polypeptide(L)'
;MSRSEHRAQYDENGDIILPVTLGDWNDQPVHPLETEMPQQRETPPPVTHLWEEVQSRTRSMASALLKEGAEQYADSVLSARTGAQHLLRACRNFASRTCAFMTQPVWIIIPNRKPKHYSRGTLFLLDALRFGGTFGIIFSALFISLNYQSFWEIASEKMNPLSHAQHMQEQRSAVDTTLRDKLLRSPSLSVAGTQNGGMLAALPPVGPPENRLIIPKLGINVPLVTPSFQSLLNEDWTQVEHDIQDALQMGVVHYPGTARPGQAGNFFVTGHSSYYPWAPGRYKTIFSRLHTLEPGDEYYVYYGGDQYRYIIRSKREVRPSNVDVLDQPIDKRTATLMTCTPVGTTLRRLIVVAEEVDPVTGEGLATGERHQHESDVQKPAMLPI
;
A
#
# COMPACT_ATOMS: atom_id res chain seq x y z
N MET A 1 53.98 -10.36 15.94
CA MET A 1 53.43 -11.00 17.16
C MET A 1 53.01 -9.84 18.07
N SER A 2 51.79 -9.65 18.55
CA SER A 2 50.61 -10.49 18.76
C SER A 2 49.36 -9.59 18.65
N ARG A 3 48.27 -10.06 18.04
CA ARG A 3 46.94 -9.42 18.11
C ARG A 3 46.37 -9.68 19.50
N SER A 4 45.96 -8.65 20.24
CA SER A 4 45.07 -8.81 21.39
C SER A 4 43.63 -8.55 20.95
N GLU A 5 42.87 -9.62 20.82
CA GLU A 5 41.43 -9.57 20.60
C GLU A 5 40.73 -9.23 21.93
N HIS A 6 40.01 -8.11 21.98
CA HIS A 6 39.00 -7.88 23.02
C HIS A 6 37.67 -8.47 22.52
N ARG A 7 37.27 -9.63 23.05
CA ARG A 7 35.92 -10.18 22.88
C ARG A 7 35.12 -9.94 24.16
N ALA A 8 33.90 -9.45 24.01
CA ALA A 8 32.91 -9.41 25.09
C ALA A 8 32.59 -10.85 25.54
N GLN A 9 32.36 -11.03 26.84
CA GLN A 9 31.97 -12.32 27.43
C GLN A 9 30.45 -12.39 27.60
N TYR A 10 29.89 -13.53 27.25
CA TYR A 10 28.45 -13.83 27.27
C TYR A 10 28.20 -15.03 28.18
N ASP A 11 27.02 -15.09 28.81
CA ASP A 11 26.60 -16.27 29.57
C ASP A 11 26.01 -17.39 28.69
N GLU A 12 25.62 -18.51 29.31
CA GLU A 12 25.12 -19.71 28.65
C GLU A 12 23.73 -19.54 27.99
N ASN A 13 23.04 -18.41 28.22
CA ASN A 13 21.81 -18.03 27.53
C ASN A 13 22.03 -16.96 26.45
N GLY A 14 23.25 -16.45 26.30
CA GLY A 14 23.63 -15.49 25.27
C GLY A 14 23.54 -14.01 25.68
N ASP A 15 23.38 -13.70 26.97
CA ASP A 15 23.34 -12.33 27.47
C ASP A 15 24.74 -11.79 27.80
N ILE A 16 24.97 -10.49 27.59
CA ILE A 16 26.27 -9.83 27.84
C ILE A 16 26.46 -9.61 29.35
N ILE A 17 27.54 -10.14 29.91
CA ILE A 17 27.88 -9.92 31.33
C ILE A 17 28.68 -8.63 31.46
N LEU A 18 28.07 -7.59 32.04
CA LEU A 18 28.76 -6.33 32.36
C LEU A 18 29.38 -6.39 33.78
N PRO A 19 30.64 -5.97 33.99
CA PRO A 19 31.20 -5.85 35.33
C PRO A 19 30.56 -4.67 36.06
N VAL A 20 29.92 -4.93 37.20
CA VAL A 20 29.33 -3.91 38.06
C VAL A 20 30.39 -3.38 39.04
N THR A 21 30.69 -2.09 38.98
CA THR A 21 31.29 -1.35 40.10
C THR A 21 30.56 -0.03 40.29
N LEU A 22 29.76 0.05 41.36
CA LEU A 22 29.19 1.26 41.94
C LEU A 22 30.19 1.88 42.92
N GLY A 23 30.42 3.19 42.87
CA GLY A 23 31.18 3.91 43.91
C GLY A 23 31.52 5.37 43.59
N ASP A 24 30.75 6.27 44.21
CA ASP A 24 30.99 7.66 44.65
C ASP A 24 31.80 8.68 43.82
N TRP A 25 31.11 9.78 43.47
CA TRP A 25 31.68 11.07 43.11
C TRP A 25 31.75 11.96 44.35
N ASN A 26 32.93 12.10 44.96
CA ASN A 26 33.36 13.37 45.55
C ASN A 26 34.85 13.36 45.94
N ASP A 27 35.44 14.56 45.82
CA ASP A 27 36.66 15.05 46.46
C ASP A 27 38.06 14.77 45.86
N GLN A 28 38.63 15.88 45.32
CA GLN A 28 40.04 16.35 45.47
C GLN A 28 41.08 15.85 44.41
N PRO A 29 42.24 16.53 44.24
CA PRO A 29 42.44 17.59 43.26
C PRO A 29 43.57 17.29 42.23
N VAL A 30 43.63 18.13 41.20
CA VAL A 30 44.63 18.17 40.13
C VAL A 30 46.05 18.42 40.66
N HIS A 31 47.06 17.66 40.19
CA HIS A 31 48.41 18.14 39.80
C HIS A 31 49.27 17.02 39.16
N PRO A 32 50.33 17.36 38.38
CA PRO A 32 50.55 16.84 37.04
C PRO A 32 51.85 16.02 36.90
N LEU A 33 51.92 15.16 35.90
CA LEU A 33 53.21 14.65 35.41
C LEU A 33 53.21 14.62 33.88
N GLU A 34 53.98 15.54 33.32
CA GLU A 34 54.44 15.49 31.93
C GLU A 34 55.22 14.20 31.67
N THR A 35 54.90 13.49 30.60
CA THR A 35 55.91 12.76 29.82
C THR A 35 55.46 12.75 28.36
N GLU A 36 56.36 13.24 27.50
CA GLU A 36 56.17 13.55 26.09
C GLU A 36 55.61 12.38 25.26
N MET A 37 54.64 12.66 24.39
CA MET A 37 54.21 11.76 23.31
C MET A 37 54.81 12.21 21.96
N PRO A 38 55.37 11.31 21.14
CA PRO A 38 55.86 11.66 19.81
C PRO A 38 54.68 11.90 18.85
N GLN A 39 54.67 13.06 18.18
CA GLN A 39 53.76 13.32 17.06
C GLN A 39 54.20 12.53 15.83
N GLN A 40 53.46 11.48 15.45
CA GLN A 40 53.46 10.98 14.07
C GLN A 40 52.28 11.59 13.31
N ARG A 41 52.58 12.53 12.41
CA ARG A 41 51.65 12.98 11.37
C ARG A 41 51.65 11.95 10.25
N GLU A 42 50.55 11.21 10.09
CA GLU A 42 50.29 10.45 8.86
C GLU A 42 49.66 11.38 7.81
N THR A 43 50.31 11.49 6.65
CA THR A 43 49.80 12.22 5.49
C THR A 43 48.72 11.41 4.77
N PRO A 44 47.61 12.02 4.31
CA PRO A 44 46.58 11.30 3.57
C PRO A 44 47.11 10.81 2.20
N PRO A 45 46.65 9.64 1.72
CA PRO A 45 47.12 9.07 0.45
C PRO A 45 46.69 9.93 -0.75
N PRO A 46 47.43 9.88 -1.87
CA PRO A 46 47.14 10.70 -3.05
C PRO A 46 45.81 10.30 -3.72
N VAL A 47 45.09 11.32 -4.22
CA VAL A 47 43.75 11.27 -4.83
C VAL A 47 43.64 10.27 -5.99
N THR A 48 44.75 9.85 -6.58
CA THR A 48 44.83 8.90 -7.70
C THR A 48 44.32 7.50 -7.33
N HIS A 49 44.53 7.03 -6.09
CA HIS A 49 44.07 5.70 -5.66
C HIS A 49 42.55 5.62 -5.46
N LEU A 50 41.90 6.72 -5.06
CA LEU A 50 40.45 6.78 -4.89
C LEU A 50 39.71 6.63 -6.23
N TRP A 51 40.27 7.19 -7.31
CA TRP A 51 39.63 7.13 -8.62
C TRP A 51 39.68 5.73 -9.23
N GLU A 52 40.82 5.02 -9.09
CA GLU A 52 40.96 3.64 -9.55
C GLU A 52 40.07 2.66 -8.75
N GLU A 53 39.91 2.91 -7.44
CA GLU A 53 39.03 2.10 -6.59
C GLU A 53 37.55 2.33 -6.92
N VAL A 54 37.12 3.58 -7.14
CA VAL A 54 35.75 3.90 -7.57
C VAL A 54 35.47 3.35 -8.96
N GLN A 55 36.41 3.44 -9.89
CA GLN A 55 36.25 2.95 -11.26
C GLN A 55 36.20 1.41 -11.32
N SER A 56 37.00 0.72 -10.51
CA SER A 56 36.97 -0.75 -10.44
C SER A 56 35.70 -1.28 -9.76
N ARG A 57 35.23 -0.62 -8.68
CA ARG A 57 33.95 -0.95 -8.02
C ARG A 57 32.74 -0.69 -8.92
N THR A 58 32.71 0.41 -9.66
CA THR A 58 31.61 0.70 -10.59
C THR A 58 31.57 -0.27 -11.76
N ARG A 59 32.72 -0.66 -12.32
CA ARG A 59 32.79 -1.68 -13.37
C ARG A 59 32.38 -3.06 -12.87
N SER A 60 32.82 -3.48 -11.67
CA SER A 60 32.44 -4.77 -11.11
C SER A 60 30.94 -4.83 -10.81
N MET A 61 30.37 -3.77 -10.23
CA MET A 61 28.93 -3.65 -10.02
C MET A 61 28.15 -3.66 -11.34
N ALA A 62 28.58 -2.91 -12.36
CA ALA A 62 27.93 -2.91 -13.66
C ALA A 62 27.97 -4.30 -14.32
N SER A 63 29.10 -5.02 -14.24
CA SER A 63 29.23 -6.38 -14.77
C SER A 63 28.37 -7.39 -14.02
N ALA A 64 28.26 -7.26 -12.69
CA ALA A 64 27.40 -8.10 -11.87
C ALA A 64 25.93 -7.86 -12.18
N LEU A 65 25.50 -6.61 -12.29
CA LEU A 65 24.13 -6.24 -12.66
C LEU A 65 23.75 -6.74 -14.06
N LEU A 66 24.66 -6.66 -15.03
CA LEU A 66 24.43 -7.16 -16.38
C LEU A 66 24.32 -8.69 -16.41
N LYS A 67 25.21 -9.38 -15.70
CA LYS A 67 25.21 -10.84 -15.60
C LYS A 67 23.94 -11.36 -14.92
N GLU A 68 23.58 -10.75 -13.79
CA GLU A 68 22.38 -11.11 -13.04
C GLU A 68 21.10 -10.76 -13.81
N GLY A 69 21.09 -9.61 -14.52
CA GLY A 69 19.97 -9.26 -15.41
C GLY A 69 19.80 -10.25 -16.56
N ALA A 70 20.90 -10.76 -17.12
CA ALA A 70 20.88 -11.80 -18.15
C ALA A 70 20.37 -13.14 -17.60
N GLU A 71 20.80 -13.54 -16.40
CA GLU A 71 20.34 -14.76 -15.71
C GLU A 71 18.85 -14.67 -15.37
N GLN A 72 18.38 -13.54 -14.82
CA GLN A 72 16.96 -13.30 -14.53
C GLN A 72 16.10 -13.29 -15.80
N TYR A 73 16.60 -12.73 -16.90
CA TYR A 73 15.90 -12.77 -18.18
C TYR A 73 15.81 -14.19 -18.73
N ALA A 74 16.89 -14.97 -18.66
CA ALA A 74 16.90 -16.36 -19.08
C ALA A 74 15.91 -17.21 -18.28
N ASP A 75 15.89 -17.06 -16.95
CA ASP A 75 14.96 -17.76 -16.06
C ASP A 75 13.50 -17.34 -16.29
N SER A 76 13.26 -16.05 -16.56
CA SER A 76 11.93 -15.54 -16.91
C SER A 76 11.42 -16.16 -18.21
N VAL A 77 12.28 -16.28 -19.23
CA VAL A 77 11.94 -16.90 -20.53
C VAL A 77 11.69 -18.40 -20.37
N LEU A 78 12.52 -19.11 -19.60
CA LEU A 78 12.33 -20.54 -19.28
C LEU A 78 11.04 -20.80 -18.50
N SER A 79 10.76 -19.97 -17.50
CA SER A 79 9.54 -20.04 -16.70
C SER A 79 8.29 -19.74 -17.55
N ALA A 80 8.36 -18.73 -18.42
CA ALA A 80 7.30 -18.41 -19.36
C ALA A 80 7.02 -19.57 -20.34
N ARG A 81 8.07 -20.21 -20.87
CA ARG A 81 7.93 -21.37 -21.76
C ARG A 81 7.30 -22.56 -21.03
N THR A 82 7.72 -22.82 -19.81
CA THR A 82 7.19 -23.92 -18.98
C THR A 82 5.73 -23.66 -18.62
N GLY A 83 5.39 -22.45 -18.18
CA GLY A 83 4.02 -22.01 -17.94
C GLY A 83 3.14 -22.12 -19.18
N ALA A 84 3.62 -21.70 -20.35
CA ALA A 84 2.90 -21.84 -21.62
C ALA A 84 2.63 -23.31 -21.98
N GLN A 85 3.59 -24.22 -21.74
CA GLN A 85 3.39 -25.65 -21.97
C GLN A 85 2.35 -26.25 -21.02
N HIS A 86 2.37 -25.88 -19.74
CA HIS A 86 1.36 -26.30 -18.77
C HIS A 86 -0.03 -25.79 -19.16
N LEU A 87 -0.13 -24.52 -19.57
CA LEU A 87 -1.37 -23.91 -20.04
C LEU A 87 -1.90 -24.65 -21.28
N LEU A 88 -1.06 -24.90 -22.28
CA LEU A 88 -1.44 -25.64 -23.49
C LEU A 88 -1.94 -27.05 -23.18
N ARG A 89 -1.27 -27.78 -22.27
CA ARG A 89 -1.72 -29.11 -21.83
C ARG A 89 -3.04 -29.03 -21.08
N ALA A 90 -3.21 -28.07 -20.17
CA ALA A 90 -4.44 -27.85 -19.45
C ALA A 90 -5.61 -27.51 -20.40
N CYS A 91 -5.38 -26.62 -21.37
CA CYS A 91 -6.35 -26.29 -22.41
C CYS A 91 -6.71 -27.50 -23.27
N ARG A 92 -5.72 -28.31 -23.69
CA ARG A 92 -5.99 -29.53 -24.47
C ARG A 92 -6.80 -30.55 -23.67
N ASN A 93 -6.44 -30.75 -22.41
CA ASN A 93 -7.15 -31.68 -21.52
C ASN A 93 -8.58 -31.20 -21.26
N PHE A 94 -8.76 -29.91 -20.97
CA PHE A 94 -10.07 -29.29 -20.82
C PHE A 94 -10.91 -29.43 -22.10
N ALA A 95 -10.35 -29.05 -23.26
CA ALA A 95 -11.03 -29.17 -24.55
C ALA A 95 -11.44 -30.62 -24.85
N SER A 96 -10.56 -31.60 -24.59
CA SER A 96 -10.87 -33.01 -24.81
C SER A 96 -12.01 -33.51 -23.91
N ARG A 97 -12.01 -33.12 -22.62
CA ARG A 97 -13.06 -33.50 -21.66
C ARG A 97 -14.39 -32.84 -22.00
N THR A 98 -14.37 -31.55 -22.33
CA THR A 98 -15.57 -30.80 -22.72
C THR A 98 -16.13 -31.31 -24.04
N CYS A 99 -15.28 -31.63 -25.02
CA CYS A 99 -15.70 -32.24 -26.28
C CYS A 99 -16.36 -33.60 -26.04
N ALA A 100 -15.72 -34.48 -25.27
CA ALA A 100 -16.28 -35.78 -24.91
C ALA A 100 -17.65 -35.64 -24.22
N PHE A 101 -17.77 -34.73 -23.25
CA PHE A 101 -19.03 -34.43 -22.57
C PHE A 101 -20.10 -33.89 -23.52
N MET A 102 -19.77 -32.96 -24.41
CA MET A 102 -20.73 -32.39 -25.35
C MET A 102 -21.22 -33.40 -26.38
N THR A 103 -20.39 -34.37 -26.77
CA THR A 103 -20.78 -35.44 -27.71
C THR A 103 -21.59 -36.57 -27.09
N GLN A 104 -21.74 -36.62 -25.76
CA GLN A 104 -22.51 -37.68 -25.11
C GLN A 104 -23.98 -37.66 -25.57
N PRO A 105 -24.54 -38.83 -25.95
CA PRO A 105 -25.93 -38.91 -26.40
C PRO A 105 -26.89 -38.81 -25.21
N VAL A 106 -27.95 -38.03 -25.39
CA VAL A 106 -29.06 -37.90 -24.45
C VAL A 106 -30.36 -38.25 -25.17
N TRP A 107 -31.15 -39.13 -24.55
CA TRP A 107 -32.43 -39.57 -25.07
C TRP A 107 -33.55 -38.71 -24.51
N ILE A 108 -34.38 -38.14 -25.38
CA ILE A 108 -35.54 -37.36 -24.98
C ILE A 108 -36.79 -38.17 -25.33
N ILE A 109 -37.53 -38.54 -24.29
CA ILE A 109 -38.78 -39.27 -24.41
C ILE A 109 -39.91 -38.28 -24.19
N ILE A 110 -40.64 -37.99 -25.26
CA ILE A 110 -41.82 -37.10 -25.23
C ILE A 110 -43.06 -37.98 -25.41
N PRO A 111 -44.10 -37.83 -24.57
CA PRO A 111 -45.36 -38.56 -24.74
C PRO A 111 -45.91 -38.41 -26.17
N ASN A 112 -46.41 -39.51 -26.77
CA ASN A 112 -46.93 -39.55 -28.14
C ASN A 112 -45.95 -39.19 -29.28
N ARG A 113 -44.63 -39.26 -29.06
CA ARG A 113 -43.63 -39.11 -30.15
C ARG A 113 -42.56 -40.20 -30.10
N LYS A 114 -41.99 -40.53 -31.26
CA LYS A 114 -40.86 -41.47 -31.35
C LYS A 114 -39.64 -40.90 -30.62
N PRO A 115 -38.88 -41.70 -29.84
CA PRO A 115 -37.69 -41.25 -29.14
C PRO A 115 -36.66 -40.70 -30.12
N LYS A 116 -36.08 -39.54 -29.80
CA LYS A 116 -34.97 -38.95 -30.55
C LYS A 116 -33.78 -38.79 -29.61
N HIS A 117 -32.59 -39.01 -30.15
CA HIS A 117 -31.34 -38.75 -29.44
C HIS A 117 -30.73 -37.47 -29.97
N TYR A 118 -30.16 -36.68 -29.07
CA TYR A 118 -29.37 -35.49 -29.39
C TYR A 118 -28.07 -35.52 -28.59
N SER A 119 -27.04 -34.85 -29.08
CA SER A 119 -25.84 -34.63 -28.27
C SER A 119 -26.14 -33.61 -27.17
N ARG A 120 -25.46 -33.70 -26.02
CA ARG A 120 -25.54 -32.70 -24.94
C ARG A 120 -25.27 -31.28 -25.45
N GLY A 121 -24.30 -31.13 -26.37
CA GLY A 121 -23.99 -29.84 -26.98
C GLY A 121 -25.13 -29.29 -27.84
N THR A 122 -25.79 -30.13 -28.64
CA THR A 122 -26.94 -29.72 -29.46
C THR A 122 -28.12 -29.30 -28.57
N LEU A 123 -28.39 -30.04 -27.49
CA LEU A 123 -29.42 -29.68 -26.52
C LEU A 123 -29.13 -28.34 -25.84
N PHE A 124 -27.89 -28.16 -25.38
CA PHE A 124 -27.46 -26.90 -24.78
C PHE A 124 -27.61 -25.73 -25.74
N LEU A 125 -27.25 -25.89 -27.02
CA LEU A 125 -27.40 -24.83 -28.02
C LEU A 125 -28.87 -24.48 -28.27
N LEU A 126 -29.75 -25.48 -28.36
CA LEU A 126 -31.19 -25.28 -28.52
C LEU A 126 -31.81 -24.55 -27.31
N ASP A 127 -31.43 -24.94 -26.10
CA ASP A 127 -31.86 -24.27 -24.88
C ASP A 127 -31.30 -22.84 -24.81
N ALA A 128 -30.01 -22.64 -25.10
CA ALA A 128 -29.39 -21.31 -25.09
C ALA A 128 -30.05 -20.37 -26.10
N LEU A 129 -30.40 -20.85 -27.30
CA LEU A 129 -31.13 -20.06 -28.30
C LEU A 129 -32.56 -19.76 -27.84
N ARG A 130 -33.25 -20.73 -27.24
CA ARG A 130 -34.61 -20.54 -26.73
C ARG A 130 -34.65 -19.55 -25.57
N PHE A 131 -33.81 -19.73 -24.56
CA PHE A 131 -33.73 -18.84 -23.40
C PHE A 131 -33.16 -17.47 -23.77
N GLY A 132 -32.08 -17.43 -24.55
CA GLY A 132 -31.47 -16.18 -25.02
C GLY A 132 -32.40 -15.37 -25.91
N GLY A 133 -33.14 -16.01 -26.80
CA GLY A 133 -34.15 -15.34 -27.62
C GLY A 133 -35.29 -14.76 -26.80
N THR A 134 -35.81 -15.52 -25.83
CA THR A 134 -36.88 -15.05 -24.93
C THR A 134 -36.40 -13.87 -24.07
N PHE A 135 -35.20 -13.97 -23.51
CA PHE A 135 -34.56 -12.89 -22.77
C PHE A 135 -34.33 -11.65 -23.64
N GLY A 136 -33.83 -11.82 -24.86
CA GLY A 136 -33.57 -10.72 -25.79
C GLY A 136 -34.85 -9.97 -26.19
N ILE A 137 -35.96 -10.69 -26.39
CA ILE A 137 -37.27 -10.09 -26.69
C ILE A 137 -37.77 -9.29 -25.49
N ILE A 138 -37.76 -9.88 -24.29
CA ILE A 138 -38.21 -9.21 -23.06
C ILE A 138 -37.35 -7.97 -22.78
N PHE A 139 -36.02 -8.12 -22.88
CA PHE A 139 -35.08 -7.03 -22.68
C PHE A 139 -35.30 -5.91 -23.69
N SER A 140 -35.49 -6.23 -24.97
CA SER A 140 -35.76 -5.22 -26.01
C SER A 140 -37.07 -4.47 -25.75
N ALA A 141 -38.13 -5.20 -25.38
CA ALA A 141 -39.42 -4.59 -25.05
C ALA A 141 -39.32 -3.68 -23.82
N LEU A 142 -38.65 -4.14 -22.75
CA LEU A 142 -38.43 -3.37 -21.53
C LEU A 142 -37.54 -2.14 -21.80
N PHE A 143 -36.48 -2.31 -22.58
CA PHE A 143 -35.55 -1.24 -22.92
C PHE A 143 -36.23 -0.15 -23.75
N ILE A 144 -37.03 -0.52 -24.75
CA ILE A 144 -37.83 0.43 -25.54
C ILE A 144 -38.87 1.11 -24.66
N SER A 145 -39.53 0.38 -23.75
CA SER A 145 -40.54 0.94 -22.85
C SER A 145 -39.96 1.93 -21.85
N LEU A 146 -38.85 1.59 -21.18
CA LEU A 146 -38.20 2.45 -20.19
C LEU A 146 -37.56 3.68 -20.82
N ASN A 147 -37.12 3.59 -22.07
CA ASN A 147 -36.46 4.68 -22.79
C ASN A 147 -37.36 5.27 -23.90
N TYR A 148 -38.68 5.06 -23.82
CA TYR A 148 -39.62 5.47 -24.88
C TYR A 148 -39.55 6.97 -25.17
N GLN A 149 -39.36 7.80 -24.14
CA GLN A 149 -39.21 9.26 -24.31
C GLN A 149 -38.02 9.60 -25.22
N SER A 150 -36.84 9.03 -24.97
CA SER A 150 -35.65 9.28 -25.79
C SER A 150 -35.82 8.78 -27.23
N PHE A 151 -36.48 7.63 -27.42
CA PHE A 151 -36.76 7.13 -28.77
C PHE A 151 -37.74 8.02 -29.54
N TRP A 152 -38.75 8.57 -28.86
CA TRP A 152 -39.70 9.51 -29.46
C TRP A 152 -39.05 10.86 -29.78
N GLU A 153 -38.19 11.37 -28.90
CA GLU A 153 -37.42 12.59 -29.13
C GLU A 153 -36.54 12.46 -30.37
N ILE A 154 -35.73 11.39 -30.47
CA ILE A 154 -34.88 11.13 -31.64
C ILE A 154 -35.70 10.94 -32.93
N ALA A 155 -36.86 10.30 -32.84
CA ALA A 155 -37.76 10.13 -33.98
C ALA A 155 -38.37 11.48 -34.44
N SER A 156 -38.76 12.33 -33.49
CA SER A 156 -39.32 13.65 -33.74
C SER A 156 -38.27 14.67 -34.23
N GLU A 157 -37.01 14.52 -33.82
CA GLU A 157 -35.87 15.33 -34.25
C GLU A 157 -35.58 15.17 -35.76
N LYS A 158 -35.75 13.96 -36.29
CA LYS A 158 -35.69 13.70 -37.74
C LYS A 158 -36.86 14.31 -38.51
N MET A 159 -37.96 14.67 -37.85
CA MET A 159 -39.15 15.23 -38.47
C MET A 159 -39.23 16.76 -38.40
N ASN A 160 -38.52 17.42 -37.46
CA ASN A 160 -38.43 18.88 -37.39
C ASN A 160 -37.08 19.34 -36.80
N PRO A 161 -36.06 19.63 -37.63
CA PRO A 161 -34.70 19.95 -37.19
C PRO A 161 -34.54 21.35 -36.57
N LEU A 162 -35.62 22.13 -36.43
CA LEU A 162 -35.58 23.55 -36.01
C LEU A 162 -35.86 23.79 -34.52
N SER A 163 -36.32 22.78 -33.76
CA SER A 163 -36.63 22.93 -32.32
C SER A 163 -35.42 22.76 -31.39
N HIS A 164 -34.33 22.16 -31.87
CA HIS A 164 -33.18 21.79 -31.03
C HIS A 164 -32.28 22.98 -30.66
N ALA A 165 -32.29 24.06 -31.46
CA ALA A 165 -31.47 25.25 -31.21
C ALA A 165 -31.98 26.12 -30.04
N GLN A 166 -33.29 26.10 -29.76
CA GLN A 166 -33.88 26.92 -28.70
C GLN A 166 -33.80 26.22 -27.32
N HIS A 167 -33.98 24.90 -27.27
CA HIS A 167 -33.96 24.15 -26.00
C HIS A 167 -32.57 24.06 -25.34
N MET A 168 -31.48 24.03 -26.13
CA MET A 168 -30.11 24.00 -25.57
C MET A 168 -29.72 25.28 -24.81
N GLN A 169 -30.29 26.43 -25.17
CA GLN A 169 -30.00 27.74 -24.56
C GLN A 169 -30.70 27.90 -23.19
N GLU A 170 -31.95 27.44 -23.08
CA GLU A 170 -32.73 27.49 -21.84
C GLU A 170 -32.22 26.51 -20.78
N GLN A 171 -31.86 25.29 -21.19
CA GLN A 171 -31.46 24.24 -20.26
C GLN A 171 -30.09 24.50 -19.63
N ARG A 172 -29.14 25.10 -20.38
CA ARG A 172 -27.86 25.55 -19.80
C ARG A 172 -28.05 26.65 -18.75
N SER A 173 -28.97 27.59 -19.02
CA SER A 173 -29.26 28.71 -18.10
C SER A 173 -29.97 28.23 -16.82
N ALA A 174 -30.83 27.22 -16.91
CA ALA A 174 -31.50 26.60 -15.76
C ALA A 174 -30.56 25.72 -14.92
N VAL A 175 -29.61 25.03 -15.54
CA VAL A 175 -28.62 24.20 -14.82
C VAL A 175 -27.61 25.07 -14.07
N ASP A 176 -27.15 26.19 -14.66
CA ASP A 176 -26.22 27.11 -13.98
C ASP A 176 -26.85 27.83 -12.78
N THR A 177 -28.14 28.16 -12.87
CA THR A 177 -28.89 28.80 -11.78
C THR A 177 -29.19 27.84 -10.65
N THR A 178 -29.57 26.59 -10.96
CA THR A 178 -29.79 25.55 -9.95
C THR A 178 -28.51 25.05 -9.28
N LEU A 179 -27.38 25.01 -10.00
CA LEU A 179 -26.06 24.75 -9.42
C LEU A 179 -25.62 25.89 -8.50
N ARG A 180 -25.78 27.15 -8.92
CA ARG A 180 -25.52 28.30 -8.05
C ARG A 180 -26.35 28.26 -6.78
N ASP A 181 -27.64 28.00 -6.89
CA ASP A 181 -28.54 28.01 -5.72
C ASP A 181 -28.27 26.83 -4.77
N LYS A 182 -27.83 25.67 -5.30
CA LYS A 182 -27.38 24.53 -4.48
C LYS A 182 -26.01 24.77 -3.82
N LEU A 183 -25.08 25.43 -4.49
CA LEU A 183 -23.78 25.80 -3.93
C LEU A 183 -23.88 26.88 -2.85
N LEU A 184 -24.86 27.79 -2.95
CA LEU A 184 -25.13 28.81 -1.93
C LEU A 184 -25.86 28.24 -0.70
N ARG A 185 -26.61 27.14 -0.86
CA ARG A 185 -27.35 26.48 0.24
C ARG A 185 -26.61 25.32 0.89
N SER A 186 -25.56 24.80 0.27
CA SER A 186 -24.71 23.83 0.93
C SER A 186 -23.96 24.54 2.07
N PRO A 187 -24.16 24.15 3.35
CA PRO A 187 -23.30 24.63 4.41
C PRO A 187 -21.88 24.24 4.02
N SER A 188 -20.97 25.20 4.00
CA SER A 188 -19.55 24.91 3.94
C SER A 188 -19.28 23.82 4.96
N LEU A 189 -18.75 22.68 4.50
CA LEU A 189 -18.23 21.62 5.33
C LEU A 189 -17.47 22.28 6.47
N SER A 190 -18.07 22.24 7.66
CA SER A 190 -17.48 22.77 8.87
C SER A 190 -16.19 22.00 9.06
N VAL A 191 -15.10 22.68 8.73
CA VAL A 191 -13.77 22.41 9.25
C VAL A 191 -13.95 22.07 10.73
N ALA A 192 -13.54 20.86 11.10
CA ALA A 192 -13.40 20.49 12.48
C ALA A 192 -12.39 21.46 13.11
N GLY A 193 -12.90 22.47 13.82
CA GLY A 193 -12.07 23.55 14.34
C GLY A 193 -12.82 24.84 14.60
N THR A 194 -13.99 24.77 15.25
CA THR A 194 -14.58 25.98 15.85
C THR A 194 -14.80 25.74 17.34
N GLN A 195 -13.81 26.22 18.09
CA GLN A 195 -13.83 26.69 19.46
C GLN A 195 -15.25 27.01 19.97
N ASN A 196 -15.86 26.10 20.72
CA ASN A 196 -16.91 26.42 21.68
C ASN A 196 -16.75 25.47 22.86
N GLY A 197 -16.35 26.03 24.00
CA GLY A 197 -15.97 25.33 25.23
C GLY A 197 -17.11 24.58 25.89
N GLY A 198 -17.50 23.46 25.31
CA GLY A 198 -18.28 22.42 25.97
C GLY A 198 -17.36 21.35 26.54
N MET A 199 -17.89 20.54 27.47
CA MET A 199 -17.22 19.38 28.06
C MET A 199 -16.65 18.38 27.01
N LEU A 200 -17.13 18.44 25.76
CA LEU A 200 -16.58 17.70 24.61
C LEU A 200 -15.20 18.18 24.15
N ALA A 201 -14.84 19.46 24.35
CA ALA A 201 -13.52 19.99 24.00
C ALA A 201 -12.43 19.60 25.04
N ALA A 202 -12.85 19.15 26.22
CA ALA A 202 -11.98 18.61 27.26
C ALA A 202 -11.79 17.08 27.13
N LEU A 203 -12.54 16.42 26.25
CA LEU A 203 -12.28 15.03 25.92
C LEU A 203 -11.07 14.98 24.98
N PRO A 204 -10.11 14.07 25.20
CA PRO A 204 -9.04 13.87 24.24
C PRO A 204 -9.67 13.56 22.87
N PRO A 205 -9.09 14.03 21.76
CA PRO A 205 -9.56 13.66 20.42
C PRO A 205 -9.42 12.14 20.29
N VAL A 206 -10.51 11.41 20.50
CA VAL A 206 -10.53 9.96 20.29
C VAL A 206 -10.57 9.74 18.78
N GLY A 207 -9.48 9.20 18.23
CA GLY A 207 -9.43 8.79 16.84
C GLY A 207 -10.49 7.72 16.53
N PRO A 208 -10.71 7.41 15.25
CA PRO A 208 -11.57 6.30 14.86
C PRO A 208 -11.14 5.01 15.58
N PRO A 209 -12.09 4.14 15.97
CA PRO A 209 -11.79 2.93 16.75
C PRO A 209 -10.93 1.90 15.99
N GLU A 210 -10.77 2.08 14.68
CA GLU A 210 -9.99 1.21 13.81
C GLU A 210 -8.71 1.90 13.37
N ASN A 211 -7.62 1.13 13.25
CA ASN A 211 -6.36 1.61 12.71
C ASN A 211 -6.50 1.89 11.21
N ARG A 212 -6.03 3.04 10.73
CA ARG A 212 -6.24 3.49 9.34
C ARG A 212 -5.05 4.26 8.79
N LEU A 213 -4.85 4.15 7.48
CA LEU A 213 -3.94 4.98 6.71
C LEU A 213 -4.75 5.94 5.83
N ILE A 214 -4.42 7.24 5.89
CA ILE A 214 -5.07 8.29 5.12
C ILE A 214 -4.02 9.06 4.33
N ILE A 215 -4.17 9.09 3.01
CA ILE A 215 -3.31 9.86 2.10
C ILE A 215 -4.21 10.84 1.34
N PRO A 216 -4.37 12.09 1.83
CA PRO A 216 -5.34 13.04 1.29
C PRO A 216 -5.15 13.33 -0.19
N LYS A 217 -3.90 13.54 -0.64
CA LYS A 217 -3.56 13.81 -2.05
C LYS A 217 -4.02 12.71 -3.01
N LEU A 218 -4.11 11.48 -2.53
CA LEU A 218 -4.56 10.33 -3.31
C LEU A 218 -6.03 9.99 -3.10
N GLY A 219 -6.72 10.65 -2.16
CA GLY A 219 -8.08 10.30 -1.75
C GLY A 219 -8.17 8.93 -1.07
N ILE A 220 -7.08 8.46 -0.46
CA ILE A 220 -7.01 7.14 0.18
C ILE A 220 -7.42 7.28 1.65
N ASN A 221 -8.33 6.42 2.08
CA ASN A 221 -8.68 6.21 3.47
C ASN A 221 -9.01 4.72 3.69
N VAL A 222 -8.05 3.97 4.22
CA VAL A 222 -8.05 2.50 4.19
C VAL A 222 -7.70 1.91 5.57
N PRO A 223 -8.25 0.74 5.94
CA PRO A 223 -7.82 0.02 7.14
C PRO A 223 -6.34 -0.32 7.11
N LEU A 224 -5.67 -0.16 8.25
CA LEU A 224 -4.31 -0.62 8.51
C LEU A 224 -4.39 -1.93 9.29
N VAL A 225 -4.02 -3.03 8.64
CA VAL A 225 -4.11 -4.39 9.17
C VAL A 225 -2.72 -4.84 9.62
N THR A 226 -2.61 -5.39 10.83
CA THR A 226 -1.37 -5.99 11.34
C THR A 226 -1.56 -7.51 11.43
N PRO A 227 -0.82 -8.32 10.66
CA PRO A 227 -0.89 -9.78 10.76
C PRO A 227 -0.36 -10.28 12.12
N SER A 228 -0.63 -11.54 12.43
CA SER A 228 -0.03 -12.19 13.61
C SER A 228 1.50 -12.24 13.48
N PHE A 229 2.21 -12.02 14.59
CA PHE A 229 3.66 -12.16 14.64
C PHE A 229 4.10 -13.62 14.84
N GLN A 230 3.16 -14.55 15.08
CA GLN A 230 3.50 -15.94 15.45
C GLN A 230 4.33 -16.65 14.38
N SER A 231 3.94 -16.51 13.11
CA SER A 231 4.65 -17.11 11.98
C SER A 231 6.06 -16.56 11.83
N LEU A 232 6.25 -15.26 12.12
CA LEU A 232 7.55 -14.60 12.12
C LEU A 232 8.44 -15.12 13.25
N LEU A 233 7.89 -15.26 14.47
CA LEU A 233 8.62 -15.78 15.63
C LEU A 233 9.04 -17.25 15.45
N ASN A 234 8.25 -18.02 14.71
CA ASN A 234 8.56 -19.41 14.37
C ASN A 234 9.49 -19.56 13.16
N GLU A 235 9.94 -18.44 12.56
CA GLU A 235 10.73 -18.40 11.32
C GLU A 235 10.07 -19.16 10.13
N ASP A 236 8.74 -19.26 10.13
CA ASP A 236 7.98 -19.84 9.02
C ASP A 236 7.72 -18.77 7.96
N TRP A 237 8.74 -18.51 7.14
CA TRP A 237 8.69 -17.50 6.08
C TRP A 237 7.59 -17.75 5.05
N THR A 238 7.20 -19.01 4.83
CA THR A 238 6.12 -19.34 3.89
C THR A 238 4.77 -18.89 4.46
N GLN A 239 4.56 -19.16 5.75
CA GLN A 239 3.34 -18.73 6.43
C GLN A 239 3.29 -17.21 6.62
N VAL A 240 4.41 -16.55 6.91
CA VAL A 240 4.48 -15.08 6.98
C VAL A 240 4.00 -14.44 5.67
N GLU A 241 4.44 -14.96 4.52
CA GLU A 241 3.99 -14.46 3.22
C GLU A 241 2.48 -14.65 3.05
N HIS A 242 1.93 -15.82 3.40
CA HIS A 242 0.48 -16.05 3.34
C HIS A 242 -0.29 -15.09 4.25
N ASP A 243 0.17 -14.90 5.49
CA ASP A 243 -0.47 -14.00 6.46
C ASP A 243 -0.51 -12.55 5.92
N ILE A 244 0.56 -12.11 5.27
CA ILE A 244 0.62 -10.78 4.63
C ILE A 244 -0.33 -10.71 3.42
N GLN A 245 -0.35 -11.72 2.55
CA GLN A 245 -1.23 -11.75 1.38
C GLN A 245 -2.71 -11.76 1.77
N ASP A 246 -3.08 -12.46 2.84
CA ASP A 246 -4.45 -12.47 3.37
C ASP A 246 -4.80 -11.12 3.98
N ALA A 247 -3.90 -10.50 4.74
CA ALA A 247 -4.10 -9.17 5.32
C ALA A 247 -4.26 -8.08 4.24
N LEU A 248 -3.54 -8.17 3.12
CA LEU A 248 -3.65 -7.26 1.98
C LEU A 248 -5.04 -7.28 1.29
N GLN A 249 -5.83 -8.34 1.49
CA GLN A 249 -7.22 -8.39 1.00
C GLN A 249 -8.16 -7.49 1.80
N MET A 250 -7.77 -7.14 3.03
CA MET A 250 -8.58 -6.38 4.00
C MET A 250 -8.11 -4.92 4.17
N GLY A 251 -6.96 -4.55 3.64
CA GLY A 251 -6.46 -3.17 3.71
C GLY A 251 -5.01 -3.03 3.28
N VAL A 252 -4.33 -2.03 3.84
CA VAL A 252 -2.87 -1.95 3.79
C VAL A 252 -2.30 -2.65 5.02
N VAL A 253 -1.10 -3.19 4.89
CA VAL A 253 -0.51 -4.06 5.90
C VAL A 253 0.64 -3.37 6.61
N HIS A 254 0.56 -3.25 7.92
CA HIS A 254 1.72 -2.97 8.77
C HIS A 254 2.59 -4.23 8.80
N TYR A 255 3.81 -4.11 8.29
CA TYR A 255 4.71 -5.25 8.13
C TYR A 255 5.12 -5.81 9.50
N PRO A 256 4.95 -7.13 9.75
CA PRO A 256 5.35 -7.73 11.01
C PRO A 256 6.83 -7.52 11.32
N GLY A 257 7.15 -7.22 12.59
CA GLY A 257 8.51 -6.99 13.07
C GLY A 257 9.03 -5.55 12.94
N THR A 258 8.30 -4.64 12.31
CA THR A 258 8.73 -3.24 12.18
C THR A 258 8.13 -2.34 13.27
N ALA A 259 8.77 -1.20 13.53
CA ALA A 259 8.29 -0.21 14.51
C ALA A 259 6.80 0.13 14.32
N ARG A 260 6.10 0.42 15.41
CA ARG A 260 4.75 0.98 15.38
C ARG A 260 4.80 2.50 15.16
N PRO A 261 3.70 3.14 14.74
CA PRO A 261 3.64 4.60 14.70
C PRO A 261 4.03 5.21 16.06
N GLY A 262 4.86 6.26 16.06
CA GLY A 262 5.37 6.87 17.28
C GLY A 262 6.51 6.14 17.99
N GLN A 263 6.99 5.00 17.48
CA GLN A 263 8.17 4.31 18.00
C GLN A 263 9.43 4.68 17.22
N ALA A 264 10.58 4.57 17.88
CA ALA A 264 11.87 4.60 17.19
C ALA A 264 11.95 3.43 16.21
N GLY A 265 12.47 3.68 15.02
CA GLY A 265 12.55 2.72 13.93
C GLY A 265 11.75 3.16 12.72
N ASN A 266 11.51 2.19 11.84
CA ASN A 266 10.86 2.38 10.57
C ASN A 266 9.50 1.70 10.58
N PHE A 267 8.42 2.48 10.70
CA PHE A 267 7.06 2.00 10.54
C PHE A 267 6.79 1.65 9.06
N PHE A 268 6.74 0.35 8.75
CA PHE A 268 6.68 -0.10 7.37
C PHE A 268 5.27 -0.58 7.00
N VAL A 269 4.74 -0.04 5.90
CA VAL A 269 3.42 -0.37 5.38
C VAL A 269 3.51 -0.81 3.93
N THR A 270 2.87 -1.92 3.61
CA THR A 270 2.77 -2.42 2.23
C THR A 270 1.32 -2.47 1.75
N GLY A 271 1.13 -2.26 0.44
CA GLY A 271 -0.18 -2.29 -0.21
C GLY A 271 -0.09 -2.63 -1.69
N HIS A 272 -1.16 -3.16 -2.27
CA HIS A 272 -1.17 -3.55 -3.68
C HIS A 272 -1.22 -2.34 -4.62
N SER A 273 -0.35 -2.35 -5.65
CA SER A 273 -0.37 -1.39 -6.76
C SER A 273 -1.46 -1.73 -7.77
N SER A 274 -1.65 -3.02 -8.03
CA SER A 274 -2.71 -3.59 -8.85
C SER A 274 -2.63 -5.10 -8.72
N TYR A 275 -3.75 -5.78 -8.94
CA TYR A 275 -3.80 -7.24 -8.95
C TYR A 275 -4.74 -7.74 -10.06
N TYR A 276 -4.71 -9.04 -10.34
CA TYR A 276 -5.52 -9.62 -11.41
C TYR A 276 -7.02 -9.32 -11.19
N PRO A 277 -7.80 -9.05 -12.26
CA PRO A 277 -9.23 -8.74 -12.14
C PRO A 277 -10.02 -9.81 -11.35
N TRP A 278 -9.66 -11.08 -11.52
CA TRP A 278 -10.31 -12.25 -10.91
C TRP A 278 -9.87 -12.57 -9.47
N ALA A 279 -8.88 -11.87 -8.93
CA ALA A 279 -8.46 -12.08 -7.56
C ALA A 279 -9.52 -11.66 -6.52
N PRO A 280 -9.47 -12.12 -5.27
CA PRO A 280 -10.31 -11.56 -4.20
C PRO A 280 -9.80 -10.20 -3.69
N GLY A 281 -10.59 -9.50 -2.87
CA GLY A 281 -10.18 -8.28 -2.14
C GLY A 281 -10.60 -6.95 -2.77
N ARG A 282 -10.95 -5.97 -1.92
CA ARG A 282 -11.40 -4.62 -2.32
C ARG A 282 -10.25 -3.63 -2.54
N TYR A 283 -9.05 -3.95 -2.06
CA TYR A 283 -7.91 -3.02 -1.96
C TYR A 283 -6.80 -3.30 -2.99
N LYS A 284 -7.11 -4.04 -4.05
CA LYS A 284 -6.15 -4.50 -5.07
C LYS A 284 -5.35 -3.41 -5.75
N THR A 285 -5.87 -2.18 -5.81
CA THR A 285 -5.25 -1.05 -6.52
C THR A 285 -4.99 0.13 -5.60
N ILE A 286 -5.01 -0.08 -4.27
CA ILE A 286 -4.99 1.01 -3.30
C ILE A 286 -3.74 1.88 -3.44
N PHE A 287 -2.59 1.28 -3.76
CA PHE A 287 -1.32 1.98 -3.96
C PHE A 287 -0.95 2.15 -5.43
N SER A 288 -1.88 1.97 -6.37
CA SER A 288 -1.66 2.20 -7.81
C SER A 288 -1.07 3.59 -8.12
N ARG A 289 -1.49 4.59 -7.35
CA ARG A 289 -1.09 6.00 -7.50
C ARG A 289 0.01 6.43 -6.53
N LEU A 290 0.64 5.51 -5.80
CA LEU A 290 1.68 5.86 -4.83
C LEU A 290 2.87 6.59 -5.48
N HIS A 291 3.16 6.31 -6.75
CA HIS A 291 4.21 6.97 -7.52
C HIS A 291 4.01 8.48 -7.75
N THR A 292 2.77 8.98 -7.62
CA THR A 292 2.44 10.41 -7.81
C THR A 292 2.69 11.24 -6.55
N LEU A 293 3.10 10.61 -5.45
CA LEU A 293 3.53 11.30 -4.25
C LEU A 293 4.93 11.90 -4.48
N GLU A 294 5.14 13.09 -3.94
CA GLU A 294 6.38 13.84 -4.03
C GLU A 294 6.90 14.20 -2.63
N PRO A 295 8.21 14.45 -2.46
CA PRO A 295 8.74 15.00 -1.23
C PRO A 295 7.97 16.27 -0.80
N GLY A 296 7.61 16.34 0.48
CA GLY A 296 6.79 17.40 1.06
C GLY A 296 5.30 17.08 1.14
N ASP A 297 4.81 16.07 0.41
CA ASP A 297 3.44 15.58 0.62
C ASP A 297 3.31 14.90 1.99
N GLU A 298 2.10 14.91 2.54
CA GLU A 298 1.80 14.36 3.86
C GLU A 298 0.77 13.24 3.83
N TYR A 299 0.83 12.39 4.85
CA TYR A 299 -0.19 11.40 5.14
C TYR A 299 -0.33 11.21 6.65
N TYR A 300 -1.42 10.55 7.03
CA TYR A 300 -1.82 10.37 8.41
C TYR A 300 -2.06 8.89 8.70
N VAL A 301 -1.64 8.48 9.90
CA VAL A 301 -1.89 7.13 10.42
C VAL A 301 -2.67 7.27 11.71
N TYR A 302 -3.84 6.63 11.77
CA TYR A 302 -4.55 6.43 13.03
C TYR A 302 -4.17 5.06 13.58
N TYR A 303 -3.64 5.02 14.79
CA TYR A 303 -3.21 3.79 15.44
C TYR A 303 -3.49 3.85 16.93
N GLY A 304 -4.25 2.88 17.46
CA GLY A 304 -4.56 2.82 18.89
C GLY A 304 -5.39 4.00 19.42
N GLY A 305 -6.08 4.73 18.53
CA GLY A 305 -6.85 5.93 18.88
C GLY A 305 -6.08 7.25 18.71
N ASP A 306 -4.76 7.19 18.52
CA ASP A 306 -3.92 8.37 18.29
C ASP A 306 -3.70 8.63 16.80
N GLN A 307 -3.42 9.89 16.47
CA GLN A 307 -3.11 10.34 15.10
C GLN A 307 -1.63 10.68 14.98
N TYR A 308 -0.97 10.09 13.99
CA TYR A 308 0.41 10.34 13.62
C TYR A 308 0.47 10.99 12.24
N ARG A 309 1.29 12.04 12.11
CA ARG A 309 1.48 12.78 10.86
C ARG A 309 2.86 12.48 10.29
N TYR A 310 2.91 12.21 8.99
CA TYR A 310 4.15 11.88 8.28
C TYR A 310 4.32 12.78 7.06
N ILE A 311 5.55 13.27 6.85
CA ILE A 311 5.94 14.04 5.66
C ILE A 311 6.90 13.21 4.82
N ILE A 312 6.59 13.07 3.53
CA ILE A 312 7.40 12.34 2.56
C ILE A 312 8.71 13.07 2.34
N ARG A 313 9.82 12.35 2.44
CA ARG A 313 11.17 12.89 2.23
C ARG A 313 11.79 12.42 0.93
N SER A 314 11.56 11.15 0.56
CA SER A 314 12.15 10.60 -0.66
C SER A 314 11.33 9.43 -1.20
N LYS A 315 11.55 9.12 -2.48
CA LYS A 315 11.06 7.90 -3.12
C LYS A 315 12.16 7.28 -3.96
N ARG A 316 12.21 5.94 -3.99
CA ARG A 316 13.16 5.19 -4.83
C ARG A 316 12.57 3.85 -5.26
N GLU A 317 13.04 3.31 -6.37
CA GLU A 317 12.73 1.94 -6.76
C GLU A 317 13.86 0.99 -6.38
N VAL A 318 13.51 -0.17 -5.83
CA VAL A 318 14.45 -1.22 -5.44
C VAL A 318 14.04 -2.56 -6.03
N ARG A 319 14.98 -3.52 -6.00
CA ARG A 319 14.68 -4.92 -6.34
C ARG A 319 13.83 -5.57 -5.23
N PRO A 320 12.98 -6.56 -5.56
CA PRO A 320 12.19 -7.27 -4.55
C PRO A 320 13.02 -7.96 -3.46
N SER A 321 14.27 -8.33 -3.77
CA SER A 321 15.22 -8.97 -2.85
C SER A 321 15.97 -8.00 -1.94
N ASN A 322 15.80 -6.68 -2.10
CA ASN A 322 16.47 -5.70 -1.25
C ASN A 322 15.71 -5.58 0.09
N VAL A 323 16.29 -6.15 1.15
CA VAL A 323 15.72 -6.19 2.50
C VAL A 323 16.08 -4.97 3.35
N ASP A 324 17.12 -4.22 2.97
CA ASP A 324 17.60 -3.01 3.68
C ASP A 324 16.50 -1.94 3.83
N VAL A 325 15.44 -2.01 3.03
CA VAL A 325 14.26 -1.13 3.17
C VAL A 325 13.48 -1.35 4.47
N LEU A 326 13.71 -2.47 5.16
CA LEU A 326 13.10 -2.82 6.44
C LEU A 326 13.94 -2.41 7.66
N ASP A 327 15.13 -1.83 7.44
CA ASP A 327 16.03 -1.39 8.51
C ASP A 327 15.30 -0.55 9.57
N GLN A 328 15.65 -0.76 10.84
CA GLN A 328 15.05 -0.13 12.01
C GLN A 328 16.04 0.82 12.70
N PRO A 329 16.17 2.07 12.24
CA PRO A 329 17.06 3.05 12.86
C PRO A 329 16.57 3.42 14.27
N ILE A 330 17.42 3.25 15.28
CA ILE A 330 17.06 3.46 16.69
C ILE A 330 16.95 4.94 17.09
N ASP A 331 17.48 5.84 16.28
CA ASP A 331 17.57 7.28 16.55
C ASP A 331 16.48 8.09 15.83
N LYS A 332 15.70 7.47 14.94
CA LYS A 332 14.73 8.15 14.07
C LYS A 332 13.35 7.52 14.13
N ARG A 333 12.33 8.34 13.87
CA ARG A 333 10.94 7.92 13.64
C ARG A 333 10.62 8.03 12.17
N THR A 334 11.00 7.00 11.41
CA THR A 334 10.74 6.95 9.97
C THR A 334 9.53 6.07 9.67
N ALA A 335 8.95 6.28 8.49
CA ALA A 335 7.91 5.42 7.98
C ALA A 335 8.11 5.17 6.49
N THR A 336 7.80 3.97 6.05
CA THR A 336 7.97 3.53 4.67
C THR A 336 6.67 3.01 4.10
N LEU A 337 6.23 3.57 2.98
CA LEU A 337 5.14 3.02 2.18
C LEU A 337 5.75 2.25 0.99
N MET A 338 5.35 1.00 0.80
CA MET A 338 5.87 0.12 -0.24
C MET A 338 4.76 -0.44 -1.13
N THR A 339 5.03 -0.50 -2.43
CA THR A 339 4.18 -1.19 -3.39
C THR A 339 4.98 -1.79 -4.55
N CYS A 340 4.33 -2.60 -5.40
CA CYS A 340 4.96 -3.12 -6.61
C CYS A 340 5.00 -2.05 -7.72
N THR A 341 6.06 -2.06 -8.53
CA THR A 341 6.22 -1.12 -9.66
C THR A 341 6.93 -1.80 -10.84
N PRO A 342 6.64 -1.42 -12.10
CA PRO A 342 5.50 -0.61 -12.56
C PRO A 342 4.13 -1.20 -12.22
N VAL A 343 3.09 -0.37 -12.19
CA VAL A 343 1.71 -0.81 -11.93
C VAL A 343 1.33 -1.95 -12.87
N GLY A 344 0.86 -3.07 -12.34
CA GLY A 344 0.51 -4.28 -13.09
C GLY A 344 1.61 -5.33 -13.12
N THR A 345 2.76 -5.03 -12.54
CA THR A 345 3.93 -5.92 -12.52
C THR A 345 4.44 -6.09 -11.09
N THR A 346 5.32 -7.07 -10.88
CA THR A 346 6.00 -7.32 -9.59
C THR A 346 7.53 -7.19 -9.71
N LEU A 347 8.01 -6.57 -10.80
CA LEU A 347 9.43 -6.51 -11.17
C LEU A 347 10.28 -5.76 -10.15
N ARG A 348 9.74 -4.68 -9.60
CA ARG A 348 10.41 -3.82 -8.63
C ARG A 348 9.47 -3.45 -7.48
N ARG A 349 10.03 -2.81 -6.47
CA ARG A 349 9.29 -2.20 -5.37
C ARG A 349 9.52 -0.70 -5.38
N LEU A 350 8.43 0.07 -5.36
CA LEU A 350 8.48 1.49 -5.10
C LEU A 350 8.48 1.68 -3.58
N ILE A 351 9.47 2.41 -3.09
CA ILE A 351 9.70 2.72 -1.68
C ILE A 351 9.52 4.21 -1.51
N VAL A 352 8.59 4.62 -0.66
CA VAL A 352 8.36 6.02 -0.29
C VAL A 352 8.69 6.16 1.19
N VAL A 353 9.72 6.95 1.49
CA VAL A 353 10.20 7.16 2.85
C VAL A 353 9.70 8.50 3.35
N ALA A 354 9.18 8.50 4.57
CA ALA A 354 8.67 9.65 5.28
C ALA A 354 9.23 9.72 6.71
N GLU A 355 9.13 10.89 7.30
CA GLU A 355 9.49 11.15 8.69
C GLU A 355 8.25 11.57 9.48
N GLU A 356 8.17 11.11 10.72
CA GLU A 356 7.13 11.53 11.65
C GLU A 356 7.36 12.99 12.06
N VAL A 357 6.30 13.78 12.05
CA VAL A 357 6.31 15.18 12.48
C VAL A 357 5.24 15.42 13.52
N ASP A 358 5.46 16.44 14.33
CA ASP A 358 4.44 16.93 15.26
C ASP A 358 3.20 17.35 14.46
N PRO A 359 2.00 16.89 14.83
CA PRO A 359 0.79 17.17 14.06
C PRO A 359 0.42 18.66 14.07
N VAL A 360 0.83 19.43 15.08
CA VAL A 360 0.54 20.86 15.26
C VAL A 360 1.63 21.72 14.66
N THR A 361 2.89 21.51 15.03
CA THR A 361 4.00 22.38 14.61
C THR A 361 4.58 21.97 13.24
N GLY A 362 4.44 20.70 12.85
CA GLY A 362 5.04 20.15 11.63
C GLY A 362 6.57 19.96 11.72
N GLU A 363 7.16 20.16 12.90
CA GLU A 363 8.57 19.90 13.14
C GLU A 363 8.84 18.40 13.30
N GLY A 364 10.04 17.95 12.91
CA GLY A 364 10.41 16.54 13.04
C GLY A 364 10.54 16.13 14.51
N LEU A 365 9.86 15.06 14.91
CA LEU A 365 9.91 14.56 16.28
C LEU A 365 11.16 13.70 16.51
N ALA A 366 11.92 13.99 17.56
CA ALA A 366 13.05 13.17 17.96
C ALA A 366 12.60 11.89 18.70
N THR A 367 13.51 10.93 18.82
CA THR A 367 13.23 9.69 19.55
C THR A 367 13.02 9.95 21.03
N GLY A 368 11.79 9.74 21.50
CA GLY A 368 11.38 9.87 22.90
C GLY A 368 10.55 11.11 23.18
N GLU A 369 10.47 12.03 22.22
CA GLU A 369 9.56 13.16 22.30
C GLU A 369 8.11 12.66 22.17
N ARG A 370 7.25 13.15 23.06
CA ARG A 370 5.80 13.07 22.90
C ARG A 370 5.31 14.44 22.52
N HIS A 371 4.16 14.50 21.87
CA HIS A 371 3.49 15.75 21.53
C HIS A 371 3.47 16.61 22.80
N GLN A 372 4.05 17.80 22.73
CA GLN A 372 3.91 18.78 23.80
C GLN A 372 2.48 19.29 23.76
N HIS A 373 1.54 18.52 24.29
CA HIS A 373 0.41 19.13 24.97
C HIS A 373 0.99 19.72 26.26
N GLU A 374 1.68 20.86 26.13
CA GLU A 374 1.64 21.85 27.18
C GLU A 374 0.18 22.28 27.23
N SER A 375 -0.58 21.48 27.96
CA SER A 375 -1.87 21.84 28.45
C SER A 375 -1.63 23.12 29.25
N ASP A 376 -1.89 24.26 28.61
CA ASP A 376 -2.40 25.44 29.28
C ASP A 376 -3.80 25.09 29.82
N VAL A 377 -3.86 24.02 30.64
CA VAL A 377 -4.87 23.85 31.66
C VAL A 377 -4.53 24.96 32.61
N GLN A 378 -5.12 26.12 32.32
CA GLN A 378 -5.42 27.15 33.28
C GLN A 378 -5.78 26.41 34.57
N LYS A 379 -4.84 26.38 35.53
CA LYS A 379 -5.10 25.82 36.86
C LYS A 379 -6.44 26.43 37.28
N PRO A 380 -7.49 25.62 37.52
CA PRO A 380 -8.77 26.18 37.91
C PRO A 380 -8.47 27.06 39.12
N ALA A 381 -8.71 28.36 38.96
CA ALA A 381 -8.51 29.31 40.05
C ALA A 381 -9.32 28.77 41.22
N MET A 382 -8.63 28.44 42.30
CA MET A 382 -9.22 27.87 43.50
C MET A 382 -10.37 28.80 43.90
N LEU A 383 -11.60 28.29 43.89
CA LEU A 383 -12.75 29.08 44.30
C LEU A 383 -12.48 29.56 45.74
N PRO A 384 -12.65 30.86 46.04
CA PRO A 384 -12.54 31.32 47.41
C PRO A 384 -13.58 30.57 48.25
N ILE A 385 -13.10 29.88 49.29
CA ILE A 385 -13.90 29.13 50.25
C ILE A 385 -14.75 30.09 51.09
#